data_AF-A0A7X8BFX4-F1
#
_entry.id   AF-A0A7X8BFX4-F1
#
_cell.length_a   1.000
_cell.length_b   1.000
_cell.length_c   1.000
_cell.angle_alpha   90.00
_cell.angle_beta   90.00
_cell.angle_gamma   90.00
#
_symmetry.space_group_name_H-M   'P 1'
#
loop_
_entity.id
_entity.type
_entity.pdbx_description
1 polymer ?
#
loop_
_entity_poly.entity_id
_entity_poly.type
_entity_poly.pdbx_seq_one_letter_code
_entity_poly.pdbx_strand_id
1 'polypeptide(L)'
;MLRNRGGETPLQLGGVSCYFGILLVEFQIPWSRSLKDRRQVVRSLLEKLRRGANVSASDLGPDGAWAKVFLAVATSANDIGQVRSVLDQAEDFLHRESENLDFEMLASRRKVGSYDEFSNREN
;
A
#
# COMPACT_ATOMS: atom_id res chain seq x y z
N MET A 1 -24.84 -33.14 -3.19
CA MET A 1 -24.39 -33.40 -1.81
C MET A 1 -22.91 -33.03 -1.69
N LEU A 2 -22.60 -31.80 -1.29
CA LEU A 2 -21.25 -31.42 -0.86
C LEU A 2 -21.25 -31.47 0.67
N ARG A 3 -20.48 -32.40 1.22
CA ARG A 3 -20.35 -32.56 2.67
C ARG A 3 -19.57 -31.38 3.22
N ASN A 4 -20.30 -30.49 3.88
CA ASN A 4 -19.76 -29.47 4.76
C ASN A 4 -19.19 -30.17 6.01
N ARG A 5 -17.86 -30.24 6.13
CA ARG A 5 -17.17 -30.73 7.33
C ARG A 5 -16.41 -29.56 7.96
N GLY A 6 -16.97 -29.06 9.05
CA GLY A 6 -16.25 -28.56 10.23
C GLY A 6 -15.10 -27.59 9.97
N GLY A 7 -15.44 -26.31 9.96
CA GLY A 7 -14.54 -25.18 9.94
C GLY A 7 -15.30 -24.06 9.28
N GLU A 8 -15.84 -23.13 10.07
CA GLU A 8 -16.48 -21.93 9.53
C GLU A 8 -15.45 -21.22 8.67
N THR A 9 -15.52 -21.38 7.34
CA THR A 9 -14.68 -20.59 6.42
C THR A 9 -15.13 -19.16 6.62
N PRO A 10 -14.34 -18.29 7.26
CA PRO A 10 -14.85 -16.99 7.61
C PRO A 10 -15.08 -16.23 6.31
N LEU A 11 -16.34 -15.88 6.04
CA LEU A 11 -16.69 -14.69 5.27
C LEU A 11 -16.28 -14.64 3.78
N GLN A 12 -16.23 -15.78 3.08
CA GLN A 12 -16.27 -15.75 1.61
C GLN A 12 -17.66 -15.29 1.13
N LEU A 13 -17.76 -14.04 0.67
CA LEU A 13 -18.97 -13.53 0.00
C LEU A 13 -19.22 -14.35 -1.28
N GLY A 14 -20.18 -15.28 -1.23
CA GLY A 14 -20.56 -16.10 -2.39
C GLY A 14 -19.47 -17.03 -2.92
N GLY A 15 -18.50 -17.43 -2.09
CA GLY A 15 -17.35 -18.25 -2.52
C GLY A 15 -16.22 -17.47 -3.20
N VAL A 16 -16.27 -16.13 -3.14
CA VAL A 16 -15.19 -15.27 -3.64
C VAL A 16 -14.12 -15.10 -2.56
N SER A 17 -12.88 -15.44 -2.90
CA SER A 17 -11.72 -15.13 -2.05
C SER A 17 -11.42 -13.63 -2.12
N CYS A 18 -11.07 -13.03 -0.99
CA CYS A 18 -10.61 -11.65 -0.91
C CYS A 18 -9.17 -11.62 -0.39
N TYR A 19 -8.27 -11.08 -1.20
CA TYR A 19 -6.88 -10.82 -0.85
C TYR A 19 -6.66 -9.32 -0.73
N PHE A 20 -5.76 -8.93 0.16
CA PHE A 20 -5.35 -7.55 0.34
C PHE A 20 -3.84 -7.44 0.45
N GLY A 21 -3.34 -6.26 0.12
CA GLY A 21 -1.93 -5.92 0.19
C GLY A 21 -1.75 -4.53 0.75
N ILE A 22 -0.70 -4.34 1.56
CA ILE A 22 -0.21 -3.03 1.98
C ILE A 22 1.29 -2.94 1.73
N LEU A 23 1.71 -1.81 1.18
CA LEU A 23 3.10 -1.36 1.05
C LEU A 23 3.27 -0.13 1.93
N LEU A 24 4.23 -0.19 2.86
CA LEU A 24 4.68 0.93 3.66
C LEU A 24 6.06 1.34 3.17
N VAL A 25 6.24 2.63 2.92
CA VAL A 25 7.50 3.20 2.45
C VAL A 25 7.90 4.36 3.36
N GLU A 26 9.16 4.33 3.79
CA GLU A 26 9.83 5.46 4.42
C GLU A 26 10.78 6.08 3.39
N PHE A 27 10.69 7.39 3.20
CA PHE A 27 11.62 8.13 2.37
C PHE A 27 11.91 9.52 2.95
N GLN A 28 13.01 10.11 2.51
CA GLN A 28 13.38 11.48 2.85
C GLN A 28 13.46 12.34 1.59
N ILE A 29 13.10 13.62 1.72
CA ILE A 29 13.19 14.65 0.68
C ILE A 29 14.31 15.62 1.12
N PRO A 30 15.59 15.36 0.78
CA PRO A 30 16.72 16.08 1.37
C PRO A 30 16.70 17.59 1.08
N TRP A 31 16.14 17.98 -0.06
CA TRP A 31 16.05 19.37 -0.48
C TRP A 31 14.90 20.15 0.16
N SER A 32 13.95 19.47 0.83
CA SER A 32 12.76 20.10 1.42
C SER A 32 13.15 21.06 2.55
N ARG A 33 12.70 22.32 2.45
CA ARG A 33 12.97 23.38 3.45
C ARG A 33 11.72 23.90 4.14
N SER A 34 10.57 23.29 3.86
CA SER A 34 9.29 23.71 4.40
C SER A 34 8.25 22.58 4.37
N LEU A 35 7.18 22.73 5.14
CA LEU A 35 6.01 21.85 5.04
C LEU A 35 5.35 21.89 3.65
N LYS A 36 5.49 23.00 2.92
CA LYS A 36 4.92 23.15 1.58
C LYS A 36 5.67 22.28 0.57
N ASP A 37 7.00 22.26 0.63
CA ASP A 37 7.85 21.45 -0.24
C ASP A 37 7.53 19.97 -0.08
N ARG A 38 7.50 19.49 1.18
CA ARG A 38 7.06 18.12 1.51
C ARG A 38 5.68 17.82 0.93
N ARG A 39 4.70 18.68 1.19
CA ARG A 39 3.32 18.48 0.75
C ARG A 39 3.22 18.43 -0.78
N GLN A 40 4.03 19.19 -1.50
CA GLN A 40 4.05 19.17 -2.96
C GLN A 40 4.51 17.81 -3.49
N VAL A 41 5.63 17.27 -2.99
CA VAL A 41 6.15 15.95 -3.36
C VAL A 41 5.14 14.86 -3.03
N VAL A 42 4.70 14.81 -1.77
CA VAL A 42 3.76 13.80 -1.28
C VAL A 42 2.45 13.83 -2.06
N ARG A 43 1.89 15.03 -2.31
CA ARG A 43 0.66 15.17 -3.11
C ARG A 43 0.85 14.64 -4.53
N SER A 44 1.97 14.96 -5.18
CA SER A 44 2.27 14.45 -6.53
C SER A 44 2.30 12.93 -6.56
N LEU A 45 3.00 12.31 -5.62
CA LEU A 45 3.09 10.85 -5.48
C LEU A 45 1.73 10.21 -5.25
N LEU A 46 0.94 10.71 -4.29
CA LEU A 46 -0.38 10.17 -3.97
C LEU A 46 -1.36 10.29 -5.13
N GLU A 47 -1.38 11.43 -5.83
CA GLU A 47 -2.25 11.62 -7.00
C GLU A 47 -1.87 10.69 -8.16
N LYS A 48 -0.57 10.53 -8.44
CA LYS A 48 -0.08 9.65 -9.52
C LYS A 48 -0.29 8.16 -9.20
N LEU A 49 -0.03 7.73 -7.96
CA LEU A 49 -0.28 6.35 -7.51
C LEU A 49 -1.75 5.96 -7.73
N ARG A 50 -2.68 6.78 -7.22
CA ARG A 50 -4.14 6.53 -7.33
C ARG A 50 -4.65 6.56 -8.77
N ARG A 51 -3.97 7.26 -9.68
CA ARG A 51 -4.32 7.30 -11.11
C ARG A 51 -3.73 6.13 -11.89
N GLY A 52 -2.54 5.64 -11.49
CA GLY A 52 -1.80 4.61 -12.21
C GLY A 52 -2.16 3.18 -11.85
N ALA A 53 -2.77 2.95 -10.68
CA ALA A 53 -3.09 1.62 -10.18
C ALA A 53 -4.39 1.59 -9.36
N ASN A 54 -4.96 0.40 -9.20
CA ASN A 54 -6.11 0.17 -8.31
C ASN A 54 -5.67 0.16 -6.84
N VAL A 55 -5.36 1.35 -6.30
CA VAL A 55 -4.81 1.51 -4.94
C VAL A 55 -5.49 2.64 -4.16
N SER A 56 -5.60 2.43 -2.85
CA SER A 56 -5.64 3.52 -1.88
C SER A 56 -4.22 3.90 -1.52
N ALA A 57 -3.94 5.19 -1.31
CA ALA A 57 -2.63 5.66 -0.90
C ALA A 57 -2.79 6.80 0.12
N SER A 58 -1.92 6.89 1.11
CA SER A 58 -2.01 7.88 2.19
C SER A 58 -0.64 8.32 2.69
N ASP A 59 -0.54 9.60 3.07
CA ASP A 59 0.55 10.12 3.90
C ASP A 59 0.27 9.75 5.36
N LEU A 60 1.19 9.05 6.00
CA LEU A 60 1.12 8.65 7.41
C LEU A 60 1.96 9.57 8.31
N GLY A 61 2.54 10.64 7.76
CA GLY A 61 3.32 11.63 8.52
C GLY A 61 4.84 11.41 8.41
N PRO A 62 5.63 11.71 9.46
CA PRO A 62 5.18 12.26 10.74
C PRO A 62 4.81 13.75 10.59
N ASP A 63 3.86 14.21 11.41
CA ASP A 63 3.43 15.61 11.40
C ASP A 63 4.59 16.55 11.74
N GLY A 64 4.65 17.70 11.07
CA GLY A 64 5.65 18.72 11.33
C GLY A 64 7.04 18.46 10.73
N ALA A 65 7.32 17.26 10.20
CA ALA A 65 8.58 16.99 9.49
C ALA A 65 8.58 17.61 8.09
N TRP A 66 9.72 18.14 7.66
CA TRP A 66 9.87 18.71 6.30
C TRP A 66 10.52 17.72 5.34
N ALA A 67 11.51 16.96 5.80
CA ALA A 67 12.20 15.98 4.95
C ALA A 67 11.59 14.58 5.03
N LYS A 68 11.14 14.15 6.21
CA LYS A 68 10.71 12.76 6.44
C LYS A 68 9.28 12.48 6.00
N VAL A 69 9.06 11.34 5.35
CA VAL A 69 7.74 10.87 4.92
C VAL A 69 7.57 9.38 5.20
N PHE A 70 6.40 9.02 5.73
CA PHE A 70 5.87 7.66 5.74
C PHE A 70 4.66 7.61 4.83
N LEU A 71 4.67 6.72 3.84
CA LEU A 71 3.59 6.57 2.87
C LEU A 71 3.06 5.15 2.93
N ALA A 72 1.73 5.01 2.87
CA ALA A 72 1.05 3.72 2.74
C ALA A 72 0.36 3.62 1.39
N VAL A 73 0.45 2.45 0.76
CA VAL A 73 -0.33 2.05 -0.42
C VAL A 73 -1.05 0.75 -0.08
N ALA A 74 -2.35 0.68 -0.35
CA ALA A 74 -3.16 -0.50 -0.10
C ALA A 74 -3.99 -0.88 -1.32
N THR A 75 -4.22 -2.18 -1.52
CA THR A 75 -5.03 -2.72 -2.62
C THR A 75 -5.73 -4.00 -2.17
N SER A 76 -6.79 -4.38 -2.88
CA SER A 76 -7.46 -5.67 -2.72
C SER A 76 -7.88 -6.23 -4.08
N ALA A 77 -7.93 -7.56 -4.16
CA ALA A 77 -8.38 -8.29 -5.34
C ALA A 77 -8.88 -9.68 -4.95
N ASN A 78 -9.54 -10.36 -5.89
CA ASN A 78 -9.96 -11.76 -5.71
C ASN A 78 -8.85 -12.79 -6.05
N ASP A 79 -7.70 -12.32 -6.54
CA ASP A 79 -6.52 -13.11 -6.83
C ASP A 79 -5.27 -12.53 -6.12
N ILE A 80 -4.49 -13.39 -5.47
CA ILE A 80 -3.28 -12.97 -4.75
C ILE A 80 -2.16 -12.49 -5.69
N GLY A 81 -2.11 -13.03 -6.92
CA GLY A 81 -1.17 -12.60 -7.95
C GLY A 81 -1.46 -11.16 -8.39
N GLN A 82 -2.74 -10.81 -8.56
CA GLN A 82 -3.16 -9.44 -8.86
C GLN A 82 -2.76 -8.47 -7.73
N VAL A 83 -2.97 -8.82 -6.46
CA VAL A 83 -2.51 -7.99 -5.32
C VAL A 83 -1.01 -7.76 -5.39
N ARG A 84 -0.21 -8.82 -5.59
CA ARG A 84 1.25 -8.72 -5.68
C ARG A 84 1.70 -7.85 -6.85
N SER A 85 1.10 -8.05 -8.03
CA SER A 85 1.39 -7.28 -9.23
C SER A 85 1.10 -5.79 -9.04
N VAL A 86 0.00 -5.43 -8.38
CA VAL A 86 -0.33 -4.03 -8.06
C VAL A 86 0.67 -3.42 -7.06
N LEU A 87 1.11 -4.20 -6.05
CA LEU A 87 2.13 -3.72 -5.12
C LEU A 87 3.50 -3.53 -5.80
N ASP A 88 3.90 -4.46 -6.66
CA ASP A 88 5.15 -4.37 -7.43
C ASP A 88 5.09 -3.13 -8.35
N GLN A 89 3.97 -2.89 -9.02
CA GLN A 89 3.75 -1.68 -9.84
C GLN A 89 3.88 -0.38 -9.02
N ALA A 90 3.36 -0.36 -7.79
CA ALA A 90 3.44 0.79 -6.91
C ALA A 90 4.86 1.04 -6.39
N GLU A 91 5.59 -0.01 -6.03
CA GLU A 91 6.99 0.07 -5.59
C GLU A 91 7.90 0.53 -6.74
N ASP A 92 7.74 -0.04 -7.94
CA ASP A 92 8.47 0.38 -9.14
C ASP A 92 8.19 1.84 -9.52
N PHE A 93 6.94 2.28 -9.35
CA PHE A 93 6.56 3.69 -9.55
C PHE A 93 7.30 4.61 -8.57
N LEU A 94 7.34 4.26 -7.29
CA LEU A 94 8.05 5.04 -6.27
C LEU A 94 9.55 5.10 -6.55
N HIS A 95 10.16 3.99 -6.98
CA HIS A 95 11.57 3.98 -7.38
C HIS A 95 11.84 4.94 -8.55
N ARG A 96 11.03 4.91 -9.61
CA ARG A 96 11.19 5.85 -10.74
C ARG A 96 11.00 7.31 -10.33
N GLU A 97 10.02 7.59 -9.47
CA GLU A 97 9.77 8.95 -9.02
C GLU A 97 10.82 9.48 -8.04
N SER A 98 11.60 8.60 -7.40
CA SER A 98 12.68 8.99 -6.49
C SER A 98 13.72 9.86 -7.19
N GLU A 99 14.04 9.54 -8.44
CA GLU A 99 14.92 10.34 -9.30
C GLU A 99 14.23 11.63 -9.78
N ASN A 100 12.96 11.54 -10.20
CA ASN A 100 12.22 12.69 -10.76
C ASN A 100 11.91 13.78 -9.73
N LEU A 101 11.69 13.40 -8.47
CA LEU A 101 11.29 14.30 -7.38
C LEU A 101 12.40 14.49 -6.33
N ASP A 102 13.58 13.91 -6.59
CA ASP A 102 14.78 14.00 -5.75
C ASP A 102 14.49 13.67 -4.27
N PHE A 103 13.99 12.45 -4.05
CA PHE A 103 13.81 11.88 -2.72
C PHE A 103 14.55 10.54 -2.61
N GLU A 104 14.95 10.18 -1.40
CA GLU A 104 15.69 8.95 -1.12
C GLU A 104 14.80 7.97 -0.36
N MET A 105 14.59 6.78 -0.92
CA MET A 105 13.89 5.69 -0.23
C MET A 105 14.80 5.09 0.85
N LEU A 106 14.30 5.05 2.08
CA LEU A 106 15.02 4.54 3.25
C LEU A 106 14.63 3.09 3.57
N ALA A 107 13.35 2.78 3.46
CA ALA A 107 12.84 1.44 3.72
C ALA A 107 11.52 1.20 2.98
N SER A 108 11.30 -0.03 2.56
CA SER A 108 9.98 -0.54 2.17
C SER A 108 9.63 -1.79 2.98
N ARG A 109 8.34 -1.95 3.29
CA ARG A 109 7.78 -3.14 3.94
C ARG A 109 6.46 -3.47 3.26
N ARG A 110 6.28 -4.73 2.88
CA ARG A 110 5.03 -5.20 2.27
C ARG A 110 4.41 -6.33 3.08
N LYS A 111 3.08 -6.35 3.12
CA LYS A 111 2.30 -7.44 3.67
C LYS A 111 1.16 -7.76 2.72
N VAL A 112 1.01 -9.04 2.40
CA VAL A 112 -0.12 -9.60 1.64
C VAL A 112 -0.80 -10.65 2.51
N GLY A 113 -2.12 -10.71 2.47
CA GLY A 113 -2.91 -11.68 3.21
C GLY A 113 -4.25 -11.94 2.54
N SER A 114 -4.93 -12.99 2.98
CA SER A 114 -6.35 -13.22 2.67
C SER A 114 -7.23 -12.73 3.82
N TYR A 115 -8.47 -12.39 3.50
CA TYR A 115 -9.45 -11.98 4.51
C TYR A 115 -9.75 -13.11 5.50
N ASP A 116 -9.77 -14.37 5.03
CA ASP A 116 -9.96 -15.57 5.84
C ASP A 116 -8.84 -15.73 6.89
N GLU A 117 -7.59 -15.35 6.57
CA GLU A 117 -6.47 -15.35 7.52
C GLU A 117 -6.55 -14.22 8.55
N PHE A 118 -7.09 -13.07 8.16
CA PHE A 118 -7.21 -11.90 9.03
C PHE A 118 -8.32 -12.10 10.07
N SER A 119 -9.49 -12.56 9.63
CA SER A 119 -10.66 -12.81 10.49
C SER A 119 -10.43 -13.89 11.54
N ASN A 120 -9.68 -14.95 11.22
CA ASN A 120 -9.36 -16.04 12.15
C ASN A 120 -8.42 -15.65 13.30
N ARG A 121 -7.83 -14.44 13.29
CA ARG A 121 -6.97 -13.95 14.39
C ARG A 121 -7.69 -13.04 15.38
N GLU A 122 -8.90 -12.59 15.05
CA GLU A 122 -9.69 -11.67 15.88
C GLU A 122 -10.74 -12.39 16.75
N ASN A 123 -10.82 -13.72 16.67
CA ASN A 123 -11.66 -14.59 17.51
C ASN A 123 -10.84 -15.39 18.52
#